data_AF-A0A2G6JYP9-F1
#
_entry.id   AF-A0A2G6JYP9-F1
#
_cell.length_a   1.000
_cell.length_b   1.000
_cell.length_c   1.000
_cell.angle_alpha   90.00
_cell.angle_beta   90.00
_cell.angle_gamma   90.00
#
_symmetry.space_group_name_H-M   'P 1'
#
loop_
_entity.id
_entity.type
_entity.pdbx_description
1 polymer ?
#
loop_
_entity_poly.entity_id
_entity_poly.type
_entity_poly.pdbx_seq_one_letter_code
_entity_poly.pdbx_strand_id
1 'polypeptide(L)'
;MPNQGTSLEIEQHESSGFFWVYRTVGWWPWLVVALGLLLLALVHATLIRGSIERDLQARARAVLDQQGADQVRADFVGRDGRLSGELPAEIDAQELADQVKSIDGARVVTADFGGAGASPSAEGTGPTVSAQTAGGSVTLSGQVVDQATADRLEKAAVEAFGEGKVANELTVAPGLSGEGIEEFAALLKPMQQTVAAGGQATARLADGDLALSGSLPQNADTAPLLQSASGVADATGGTVRDNLTGATAESSAATGASEPSAATVEQELAALPNITFATDTAQLTADGQAVVRRAADVLKANPQAVVAINGYTDDMGDEGFNLQLSKDRAAAVRSALASMGIAADRMTSDGFGENNPKVPNTSAANRAQNRRVEFVVS
;
A
#
# COMPACT_ATOMS: atom_id res chain seq x y z
N MET A 1 61.59 -44.70 87.36
CA MET A 1 61.89 -43.35 87.87
C MET A 1 60.94 -42.37 87.19
N PRO A 2 60.42 -41.35 87.91
CA PRO A 2 59.03 -40.88 87.79
C PRO A 2 58.88 -39.53 87.07
N ASN A 3 57.67 -39.23 86.56
CA ASN A 3 56.89 -38.00 86.80
C ASN A 3 55.59 -38.05 85.96
N GLN A 4 54.45 -38.40 86.55
CA GLN A 4 53.44 -37.48 87.13
C GLN A 4 52.88 -36.48 86.10
N GLY A 5 51.70 -36.81 85.57
CA GLY A 5 50.84 -35.93 84.79
C GLY A 5 49.40 -36.09 85.29
N THR A 6 48.93 -35.07 85.98
CA THR A 6 47.78 -34.96 86.87
C THR A 6 46.43 -35.22 86.19
N SER A 7 45.56 -35.98 86.84
CA SER A 7 44.12 -36.07 86.55
C SER A 7 43.43 -34.75 86.91
N LEU A 8 42.61 -34.21 86.00
CA LEU A 8 41.67 -33.14 86.31
C LEU A 8 40.26 -33.56 85.88
N GLU A 9 39.39 -33.48 86.88
CA GLU A 9 37.94 -33.61 86.89
C GLU A 9 37.29 -32.84 85.73
N ILE A 10 36.46 -33.53 84.95
CA ILE A 10 35.64 -32.91 83.90
C ILE A 10 34.35 -32.43 84.56
N GLU A 11 34.34 -31.14 84.88
CA GLU A 11 33.17 -30.42 85.39
C GLU A 11 32.18 -30.20 84.23
N GLN A 12 30.93 -30.60 84.46
CA GLN A 12 29.83 -30.47 83.51
C GLN A 12 29.47 -29.00 83.30
N HIS A 13 29.52 -28.55 82.05
CA HIS A 13 28.90 -27.31 81.62
C HIS A 13 27.79 -27.63 80.62
N GLU A 14 26.55 -27.47 81.07
CA GLU A 14 25.35 -27.54 80.24
C GLU A 14 25.45 -26.47 79.13
N SER A 15 25.59 -26.90 77.88
CA SER A 15 25.41 -26.04 76.71
C SER A 15 23.99 -26.19 76.21
N SER A 16 23.19 -25.17 76.46
CA SER A 16 21.83 -25.01 75.95
C SER A 16 21.85 -24.95 74.42
N GLY A 17 21.50 -26.08 73.80
CA GLY A 17 21.33 -26.20 72.35
C GLY A 17 20.19 -25.30 71.85
N PHE A 18 20.55 -24.22 71.18
CA PHE A 18 19.63 -23.32 70.49
C PHE A 18 19.10 -24.02 69.23
N PHE A 19 17.94 -24.68 69.34
CA PHE A 19 17.30 -25.38 68.23
C PHE A 19 16.68 -24.34 67.27
N TRP A 20 17.34 -24.06 66.15
CA TRP A 20 16.75 -23.28 65.07
C TRP A 20 15.61 -24.08 64.43
N VAL A 21 14.37 -23.72 64.77
CA VAL A 21 13.19 -24.15 64.01
C VAL A 21 13.22 -23.42 62.66
N TYR A 22 13.76 -24.09 61.64
CA TYR A 22 13.56 -23.67 60.24
C TYR A 22 12.09 -23.88 59.89
N ARG A 23 11.27 -22.85 60.13
CA ARG A 23 9.92 -22.77 59.59
C ARG A 23 10.07 -22.68 58.07
N THR A 24 9.79 -23.77 57.37
CA THR A 24 9.81 -23.81 55.90
C THR A 24 8.94 -22.69 55.38
N VAL A 25 9.56 -21.66 54.82
CA VAL A 25 8.85 -20.59 54.12
C VAL A 25 8.22 -21.25 52.91
N GLY A 26 6.93 -21.58 53.00
CA GLY A 26 6.21 -22.18 51.88
C GLY A 26 6.33 -21.30 50.65
N TRP A 27 6.22 -21.86 49.45
CA TRP A 27 6.23 -21.18 48.14
C TRP A 27 5.41 -19.88 47.96
N TRP A 28 4.47 -19.57 48.86
CA TRP A 28 3.55 -18.44 48.73
C TRP A 28 4.21 -17.04 48.68
N PRO A 29 5.23 -16.70 49.48
CA PRO A 29 5.90 -15.41 49.38
C PRO A 29 6.61 -15.22 48.03
N TRP A 30 7.12 -16.29 47.43
CA TRP A 30 7.70 -16.23 46.09
C TRP A 30 6.63 -15.99 45.02
N LEU A 31 5.44 -16.54 45.19
CA LEU A 31 4.30 -16.27 44.32
C LEU A 31 3.85 -14.80 44.43
N VAL A 32 3.82 -14.23 45.64
CA VAL A 32 3.51 -12.80 45.85
C VAL A 32 4.56 -11.89 45.20
N VAL A 33 5.85 -12.23 45.32
CA VAL A 33 6.94 -11.49 44.65
C VAL A 33 6.82 -11.59 43.13
N ALA A 34 6.56 -12.78 42.58
CA ALA A 34 6.38 -12.96 41.14
C ALA A 34 5.17 -12.20 40.61
N LEU A 35 4.05 -12.20 41.34
CA LEU A 35 2.87 -11.42 40.98
C LEU A 35 3.15 -9.91 41.02
N GLY A 36 3.89 -9.45 42.03
CA GLY A 36 4.34 -8.06 42.15
C GLY A 36 5.23 -7.64 40.99
N LEU A 37 6.18 -8.48 40.57
CA LEU A 37 7.04 -8.22 39.41
C LEU A 37 6.27 -8.24 38.10
N LEU A 38 5.30 -9.16 37.95
CA LEU A 38 4.41 -9.18 36.78
C LEU A 38 3.60 -7.89 36.71
N LEU A 39 3.01 -7.45 37.82
CA LEU A 39 2.22 -6.22 37.90
C LEU A 39 3.08 -5.00 37.63
N LEU A 40 4.31 -4.97 38.17
CA LEU A 40 5.27 -3.91 37.93
C LEU A 40 5.72 -3.89 36.47
N ALA A 41 5.97 -5.05 35.85
CA ALA A 41 6.27 -5.17 34.43
C ALA A 41 5.08 -4.76 33.55
N LEU A 42 3.84 -5.04 33.97
CA LEU A 42 2.63 -4.62 33.28
C LEU A 42 2.47 -3.10 33.36
N VAL A 43 2.69 -2.52 34.55
CA VAL A 43 2.71 -1.07 34.76
C VAL A 43 3.83 -0.43 33.94
N HIS A 44 5.04 -0.98 33.97
CA HIS A 44 6.17 -0.51 33.16
C HIS A 44 5.86 -0.59 31.66
N ALA A 45 5.26 -1.69 31.20
CA ALA A 45 4.82 -1.85 29.82
C ALA A 45 3.72 -0.85 29.44
N THR A 46 2.81 -0.50 30.36
CA THR A 46 1.77 0.52 30.10
C THR A 46 2.32 1.95 30.16
N LEU A 47 3.31 2.22 31.00
CA LEU A 47 3.89 3.56 31.16
C LEU A 47 4.91 3.90 30.06
N ILE A 48 5.60 2.91 29.49
CA ILE A 48 6.58 3.10 28.41
C ILE A 48 5.93 3.07 27.02
N ARG A 49 4.73 2.47 26.87
CA ARG A 49 3.96 2.36 25.60
C ARG A 49 3.39 3.68 25.03
N GLY A 50 3.98 4.83 25.33
CA GLY A 50 3.50 6.09 24.79
C GLY A 50 4.50 7.25 24.90
N SER A 51 5.77 7.02 25.26
CA SER A 51 6.74 8.12 25.32
C SER A 51 7.21 8.54 23.93
N ILE A 52 7.38 7.58 23.02
CA ILE A 52 7.89 7.83 21.66
C ILE A 52 6.80 8.51 20.84
N GLU A 53 5.57 8.00 20.89
CA GLU A 53 4.44 8.57 20.15
C GLU A 53 4.13 9.98 20.61
N ARG A 54 4.14 10.26 21.92
CA ARG A 54 3.93 11.61 22.46
C ARG A 54 5.07 12.57 22.09
N ASP A 55 6.31 12.09 22.09
CA ASP A 55 7.47 12.91 21.67
C ASP A 55 7.41 13.23 20.17
N LEU A 56 7.11 12.23 19.34
CA LEU A 56 6.92 12.40 17.90
C LEU A 56 5.73 13.32 17.58
N GLN A 57 4.60 13.14 18.26
CA GLN A 57 3.44 14.03 18.13
C GLN A 57 3.78 15.48 18.51
N ALA A 58 4.53 15.68 19.60
CA ALA A 58 4.92 17.03 20.03
C ALA A 58 5.85 17.71 19.01
N ARG A 59 6.83 16.98 18.47
CA ARG A 59 7.73 17.49 17.43
C ARG A 59 7.00 17.75 16.12
N ALA A 60 6.11 16.85 15.72
CA ALA A 60 5.29 17.02 14.53
C ALA A 60 4.41 18.26 14.63
N ARG A 61 3.78 18.47 15.79
CA ARG A 61 2.99 19.68 16.04
C ARG A 61 3.83 20.95 15.93
N ALA A 62 5.06 20.96 16.45
CA ALA A 62 5.95 22.11 16.30
C ALA A 62 6.32 22.42 14.83
N VAL A 63 6.42 21.41 13.97
CA VAL A 63 6.64 21.60 12.52
C VAL A 63 5.38 22.12 11.84
N LEU A 64 4.21 21.59 12.19
CA LEU A 64 2.92 22.04 11.65
C LEU A 64 2.63 23.51 12.01
N ASP A 65 2.87 23.89 13.26
CA ASP A 65 2.67 25.27 13.74
C ASP A 65 3.62 26.26 13.01
N GLN A 66 4.84 25.83 12.64
CA GLN A 66 5.77 26.68 11.85
C GLN A 66 5.29 26.93 10.41
N GLN A 67 4.56 25.98 9.84
CA GLN A 67 4.01 26.08 8.48
C GLN A 67 2.62 26.76 8.47
N GLY A 68 2.06 27.12 9.62
CA GLY A 68 0.69 27.68 9.70
C GLY A 68 -0.41 26.63 9.48
N ALA A 69 -0.08 25.35 9.66
CA ALA A 69 -1.00 24.23 9.51
C ALA A 69 -1.68 23.88 10.84
N ASP A 70 -2.24 24.88 11.53
CA ASP A 70 -2.76 24.77 12.91
C ASP A 70 -3.95 23.79 13.03
N GLN A 71 -4.67 23.59 11.92
CA GLN A 71 -5.81 22.69 11.81
C GLN A 71 -5.42 21.26 11.41
N VAL A 72 -4.14 21.01 11.16
CA VAL A 72 -3.60 19.69 10.86
C VAL A 72 -3.24 18.97 12.15
N ARG A 73 -3.71 17.75 12.28
CA ARG A 73 -3.42 16.82 13.36
C ARG A 73 -2.44 15.76 12.89
N ALA A 74 -1.37 15.56 13.65
CA ALA A 74 -0.45 14.45 13.49
C ALA A 74 -0.71 13.39 14.55
N ASP A 75 -1.12 12.19 14.12
CA ASP A 75 -1.28 11.04 15.00
C ASP A 75 -0.20 9.99 14.68
N PHE A 76 0.48 9.48 15.71
CA PHE A 76 1.56 8.50 15.54
C PHE A 76 1.20 7.17 16.20
N VAL A 77 1.48 6.08 15.48
CA VAL A 77 1.44 4.72 15.99
C VAL A 77 2.85 4.16 15.91
N GLY A 78 3.53 4.06 17.06
CA GLY A 78 4.96 3.74 17.10
C GLY A 78 5.80 4.83 16.43
N ARG A 79 6.39 4.51 15.28
CA ARG A 79 7.26 5.40 14.48
C ARG A 79 6.63 5.87 13.17
N ASP A 80 5.39 5.46 12.91
CA ASP A 80 4.66 5.84 11.71
C ASP A 80 3.61 6.89 12.07
N GLY A 81 3.58 7.98 11.31
CA GLY A 81 2.69 9.11 11.51
C GLY A 81 1.64 9.22 10.42
N ARG A 82 0.47 9.75 10.77
CA ARG A 82 -0.59 10.14 9.85
C ARG A 82 -0.95 11.58 10.10
N LEU A 83 -0.92 12.40 9.05
CA LEU A 83 -1.43 13.76 9.07
C LEU A 83 -2.88 13.75 8.60
N SER A 84 -3.77 14.45 9.30
CA SER A 84 -5.19 14.57 8.97
C SER A 84 -5.71 15.95 9.39
N GLY A 85 -6.85 16.39 8.86
CA GLY A 85 -7.44 17.69 9.17
C GLY A 85 -7.56 18.60 7.95
N GLU A 86 -7.74 19.90 8.19
CA GLU A 86 -7.84 20.91 7.12
C GLU A 86 -6.46 21.44 6.76
N LEU A 87 -6.09 21.28 5.49
CA LEU A 87 -4.85 21.80 4.95
C LEU A 87 -5.09 23.21 4.38
N PRO A 88 -4.30 24.22 4.76
CA PRO A 88 -4.33 25.52 4.12
C PRO A 88 -4.05 25.41 2.61
N ALA A 89 -4.70 26.26 1.80
CA ALA A 89 -4.61 26.19 0.34
C ALA A 89 -3.19 26.47 -0.20
N GLU A 90 -2.36 27.13 0.59
CA GLU A 90 -0.98 27.47 0.23
C GLU A 90 0.03 26.34 0.52
N ILE A 91 -0.38 25.26 1.19
CA ILE A 91 0.52 24.21 1.67
C ILE A 91 0.29 22.92 0.89
N ASP A 92 1.34 22.37 0.29
CA ASP A 92 1.28 21.06 -0.36
C ASP A 92 1.26 19.94 0.70
N ALA A 93 0.29 19.02 0.56
CA ALA A 93 0.08 17.92 1.48
C ALA A 93 1.29 16.97 1.58
N GLN A 94 1.93 16.73 0.45
CA GLN A 94 3.07 15.82 0.33
C GLN A 94 4.33 16.49 0.87
N GLU A 95 4.53 17.78 0.58
CA GLU A 95 5.64 18.56 1.13
C GLU A 95 5.56 18.63 2.67
N LEU A 96 4.36 18.85 3.21
CA LEU A 96 4.14 18.84 4.66
C LEU A 96 4.42 17.47 5.29
N ALA A 97 4.03 16.38 4.63
CA ALA A 97 4.33 15.03 5.08
C ALA A 97 5.83 14.72 5.07
N ASP A 98 6.56 15.15 4.04
CA ASP A 98 8.01 14.96 3.95
C ASP A 98 8.76 15.76 5.03
N GLN A 99 8.29 16.97 5.35
CA GLN A 99 8.84 17.76 6.45
C GLN A 99 8.60 17.08 7.81
N VAL A 100 7.39 16.58 8.08
CA VAL A 100 7.11 15.86 9.33
C VAL A 100 7.87 14.51 9.39
N LYS A 101 8.09 13.85 8.25
CA LYS A 101 8.91 12.64 8.16
C LYS A 101 10.39 12.88 8.49
N SER A 102 10.89 14.10 8.29
CA SER A 102 12.28 14.47 8.61
C SER A 102 12.59 14.55 10.12
N ILE A 103 11.56 14.46 10.97
CA ILE A 103 11.71 14.46 12.43
C ILE A 103 12.43 13.21 12.89
N ASP A 104 13.42 13.40 13.76
CA ASP A 104 14.20 12.31 14.34
C ASP A 104 13.29 11.30 15.04
N GLY A 105 13.32 10.05 14.56
CA GLY A 105 12.49 8.95 15.06
C GLY A 105 11.26 8.61 14.20
N ALA A 106 10.79 9.49 13.30
CA ALA A 106 9.75 9.14 12.35
C ALA A 106 10.30 8.23 11.23
N ARG A 107 9.48 7.30 10.72
CA ARG A 107 9.88 6.37 9.64
C ARG A 107 9.05 6.58 8.39
N VAL A 108 7.73 6.54 8.54
CA VAL A 108 6.76 6.80 7.47
C VAL A 108 5.79 7.85 7.99
N VAL A 109 5.48 8.85 7.17
CA VAL A 109 4.42 9.81 7.45
C VAL A 109 3.52 9.87 6.23
N THR A 110 2.25 9.57 6.40
CA THR A 110 1.25 9.64 5.33
C THR A 110 0.37 10.86 5.51
N ALA A 111 0.25 11.69 4.47
CA ALA A 111 -0.77 12.72 4.41
C ALA A 111 -2.12 12.09 4.07
N ASP A 112 -3.05 12.15 5.01
CA ASP A 112 -4.43 11.73 4.82
C ASP A 112 -5.37 12.87 5.21
N PHE A 113 -5.23 13.94 4.45
CA PHE A 113 -6.19 15.04 4.39
C PHE A 113 -7.33 14.58 3.49
N GLY A 114 -8.08 13.57 3.93
CA GLY A 114 -9.06 12.85 3.12
C GLY A 114 -9.98 13.80 2.35
N GLY A 115 -9.63 14.13 1.10
CA GLY A 115 -10.29 15.06 0.19
C GLY A 115 -11.29 16.02 0.84
N ALA A 116 -10.85 16.76 1.85
CA ALA A 116 -11.61 17.78 2.57
C ALA A 116 -10.81 19.10 2.67
N GLY A 117 -9.77 19.24 1.85
CA GLY A 117 -9.14 20.51 1.49
C GLY A 117 -9.80 21.09 0.24
N ALA A 118 -11.11 21.28 0.31
CA ALA A 118 -11.87 22.20 -0.54
C ALA A 118 -13.11 22.60 0.27
N SER A 119 -12.91 23.38 1.35
CA SER A 119 -13.96 24.33 1.71
C SER A 119 -14.12 25.24 0.50
N PRO A 120 -15.35 25.45 0.01
CA PRO A 120 -15.62 25.80 -1.37
C PRO A 120 -14.86 27.07 -1.72
N SER A 121 -14.04 26.99 -2.77
CA SER A 121 -13.77 28.19 -3.56
C SER A 121 -15.13 28.82 -3.81
N ALA A 122 -15.32 30.04 -3.31
CA ALA A 122 -16.57 30.79 -3.41
C ALA A 122 -16.90 31.23 -4.86
N GLU A 123 -16.46 30.45 -5.84
CA GLU A 123 -16.56 30.66 -7.28
C GLU A 123 -16.81 29.35 -8.06
N GLY A 124 -17.11 28.25 -7.35
CA GLY A 124 -17.57 27.02 -7.99
C GLY A 124 -19.00 27.16 -8.50
N THR A 125 -19.21 27.13 -9.81
CA THR A 125 -20.54 27.17 -10.43
C THR A 125 -21.19 25.78 -10.55
N GLY A 126 -20.48 24.72 -10.14
CA GLY A 126 -20.94 23.34 -10.22
C GLY A 126 -21.67 22.85 -8.96
N PRO A 127 -22.41 21.74 -9.04
CA PRO A 127 -23.04 21.14 -7.88
C PRO A 127 -21.99 20.53 -6.95
N THR A 128 -22.25 20.58 -5.65
CA THR A 128 -21.41 19.91 -4.64
C THR A 128 -22.23 18.79 -4.02
N VAL A 129 -21.98 17.53 -4.35
CA VAL A 129 -22.74 16.39 -3.82
C VAL A 129 -21.80 15.36 -3.25
N SER A 130 -22.11 14.86 -2.05
CA SER A 130 -21.38 13.75 -1.45
C SER A 130 -22.32 12.64 -1.03
N ALA A 131 -21.84 11.40 -1.16
CA ALA A 131 -22.52 10.20 -0.72
C ALA A 131 -21.54 9.40 0.15
N GLN A 132 -21.87 9.26 1.43
CA GLN A 132 -21.06 8.53 2.40
C GLN A 132 -21.77 7.27 2.85
N THR A 133 -21.09 6.13 2.76
CA THR A 133 -21.65 4.83 3.17
C THR A 133 -21.16 4.43 4.55
N ALA A 134 -22.08 3.98 5.40
CA ALA A 134 -21.79 3.47 6.73
C ALA A 134 -22.81 2.41 7.12
N GLY A 135 -22.33 1.20 7.48
CA GLY A 135 -23.20 0.15 8.02
C GLY A 135 -24.31 -0.33 7.07
N GLY A 136 -24.08 -0.25 5.74
CA GLY A 136 -25.07 -0.58 4.72
C GLY A 136 -26.13 0.49 4.48
N SER A 137 -25.97 1.67 5.08
CA SER A 137 -26.74 2.89 4.82
C SER A 137 -25.89 3.91 4.05
N VAL A 138 -26.56 4.89 3.45
CA VAL A 138 -25.92 6.02 2.76
C VAL A 138 -26.46 7.35 3.28
N THR A 139 -25.57 8.31 3.49
CA THR A 139 -25.91 9.71 3.74
C THR A 139 -25.54 10.54 2.51
N LEU A 140 -26.53 11.22 1.93
CA LEU A 140 -26.34 12.21 0.88
C LEU A 140 -26.27 13.60 1.49
N SER A 141 -25.27 14.40 1.15
CA SER A 141 -25.16 15.79 1.64
C SER A 141 -24.52 16.70 0.59
N GLY A 142 -24.83 18.00 0.65
CA GLY A 142 -24.30 18.99 -0.28
C GLY A 142 -25.35 19.97 -0.84
N GLN A 143 -25.04 20.56 -1.99
CA GLN A 143 -25.85 21.55 -2.70
C GLN A 143 -26.21 21.05 -4.11
N VAL A 144 -27.50 21.12 -4.44
CA VAL A 144 -28.04 20.77 -5.76
C VAL A 144 -28.84 21.93 -6.35
N VAL A 145 -29.02 21.90 -7.67
CA VAL A 145 -29.66 22.99 -8.43
C VAL A 145 -31.13 23.22 -8.05
N ASP A 146 -31.91 22.15 -7.86
CA ASP A 146 -33.33 22.20 -7.57
C ASP A 146 -33.81 20.99 -6.74
N GLN A 147 -35.03 21.10 -6.21
CA GLN A 147 -35.65 20.02 -5.43
C GLN A 147 -35.87 18.75 -6.26
N ALA A 148 -36.19 18.87 -7.56
CA ALA A 148 -36.40 17.72 -8.42
C ALA A 148 -35.13 16.88 -8.63
N THR A 149 -33.97 17.50 -8.49
CA THR A 149 -32.65 16.88 -8.55
C THR A 149 -32.32 16.19 -7.21
N ALA A 150 -32.63 16.84 -6.08
CA ALA A 150 -32.57 16.21 -4.77
C ALA A 150 -33.42 14.93 -4.71
N ASP A 151 -34.67 15.02 -5.19
CA ASP A 151 -35.62 13.90 -5.19
C ASP A 151 -35.13 12.74 -6.08
N ARG A 152 -34.46 13.05 -7.20
CA ARG A 152 -33.85 12.05 -8.09
C ARG A 152 -32.68 11.33 -7.43
N LEU A 153 -31.78 12.07 -6.78
CA LEU A 153 -30.66 11.50 -6.04
C LEU A 153 -31.13 10.64 -4.87
N GLU A 154 -32.15 11.10 -4.13
CA GLU A 154 -32.76 10.32 -3.07
C GLU A 154 -33.39 9.04 -3.61
N LYS A 155 -34.14 9.12 -4.71
CA LYS A 155 -34.71 7.93 -5.37
C LYS A 155 -33.64 6.94 -5.79
N ALA A 156 -32.56 7.39 -6.42
CA ALA A 156 -31.44 6.52 -6.83
C ALA A 156 -30.76 5.89 -5.61
N ALA A 157 -30.59 6.63 -4.51
CA ALA A 157 -30.07 6.10 -3.25
C ALA A 157 -30.99 5.04 -2.64
N VAL A 158 -32.31 5.27 -2.67
CA VAL A 158 -33.30 4.30 -2.16
C VAL A 158 -33.30 3.04 -3.03
N GLU A 159 -33.18 3.17 -4.36
CA GLU A 159 -33.08 2.02 -5.27
C GLU A 159 -31.79 1.20 -5.03
N ALA A 160 -30.68 1.87 -4.66
CA ALA A 160 -29.41 1.21 -4.39
C ALA A 160 -29.35 0.58 -2.98
N PHE A 161 -29.72 1.32 -1.93
CA PHE A 161 -29.50 0.93 -0.53
C PHE A 161 -30.76 0.37 0.16
N GLY A 162 -31.94 0.66 -0.38
CA GLY A 162 -33.24 0.27 0.16
C GLY A 162 -33.90 1.34 1.04
N GLU A 163 -35.22 1.22 1.22
CA GLU A 163 -36.01 2.13 2.04
C GLU A 163 -35.53 2.14 3.50
N GLY A 164 -35.45 3.32 4.10
CA GLY A 164 -35.02 3.51 5.49
C GLY A 164 -33.50 3.43 5.72
N LYS A 165 -32.70 3.25 4.67
CA LYS A 165 -31.22 3.26 4.74
C LYS A 165 -30.57 4.47 4.08
N VAL A 166 -31.37 5.47 3.72
CA VAL A 166 -30.93 6.70 3.07
C VAL A 166 -31.20 7.86 4.02
N ALA A 167 -30.16 8.61 4.36
CA ALA A 167 -30.27 9.92 5.00
C ALA A 167 -30.04 11.00 3.95
N ASN A 168 -31.02 11.86 3.72
CA ASN A 168 -30.93 12.97 2.77
C ASN A 168 -30.71 14.29 3.52
N GLU A 169 -29.52 14.85 3.37
CA GLU A 169 -29.09 16.15 3.91
C GLU A 169 -28.72 17.13 2.77
N LEU A 170 -29.26 16.91 1.57
CA LEU A 170 -29.06 17.80 0.41
C LEU A 170 -29.83 19.12 0.62
N THR A 171 -29.20 20.21 0.18
CA THR A 171 -29.78 21.56 0.18
C THR A 171 -29.90 22.09 -1.25
N VAL A 172 -30.90 22.93 -1.50
CA VAL A 172 -31.13 23.51 -2.82
C VAL A 172 -30.45 24.87 -2.92
N ALA A 173 -29.56 25.02 -3.89
CA ALA A 173 -28.86 26.26 -4.22
C ALA A 173 -29.14 26.62 -5.69
N PRO A 174 -30.07 27.56 -5.96
CA PRO A 174 -30.41 27.94 -7.32
C PRO A 174 -29.24 28.69 -7.99
N GLY A 175 -28.91 28.31 -9.22
CA GLY A 175 -27.82 28.89 -10.01
C GLY A 175 -26.61 27.99 -10.23
N LEU A 176 -26.59 26.79 -9.64
CA LEU A 176 -25.60 25.76 -9.91
C LEU A 176 -25.89 25.02 -11.23
N SER A 177 -24.85 24.50 -11.88
CA SER A 177 -25.03 23.54 -12.99
C SER A 177 -25.58 22.21 -12.47
N GLY A 178 -26.31 21.49 -13.33
CA GLY A 178 -26.79 20.12 -13.03
C GLY A 178 -25.90 19.02 -13.60
N GLU A 179 -24.73 19.38 -14.13
CA GLU A 179 -23.83 18.46 -14.83
C GLU A 179 -23.23 17.42 -13.88
N GLY A 180 -23.12 16.18 -14.34
CA GLY A 180 -22.56 15.06 -13.58
C GLY A 180 -23.50 14.45 -12.53
N ILE A 181 -24.68 15.01 -12.29
CA ILE A 181 -25.59 14.53 -11.23
C ILE A 181 -26.25 13.21 -11.58
N GLU A 182 -26.63 13.00 -12.85
CA GLU A 182 -27.23 11.74 -13.30
C GLU A 182 -26.19 10.61 -13.26
N GLU A 183 -24.95 10.91 -13.65
CA GLU A 183 -23.82 9.99 -13.57
C GLU A 183 -23.46 9.69 -12.10
N PHE A 184 -23.51 10.70 -11.24
CA PHE A 184 -23.32 10.53 -9.80
C PHE A 184 -24.42 9.66 -9.18
N ALA A 185 -25.68 9.83 -9.60
CA ALA A 185 -26.78 8.97 -9.18
C ALA A 185 -26.56 7.51 -9.60
N ALA A 186 -26.07 7.29 -10.83
CA ALA A 186 -25.75 5.96 -11.33
C ALA A 186 -24.60 5.28 -10.55
N LEU A 187 -23.70 6.06 -9.94
CA LEU A 187 -22.59 5.57 -9.10
C LEU A 187 -23.06 4.96 -7.77
N LEU A 188 -24.24 5.32 -7.27
CA LEU A 188 -24.73 4.86 -5.96
C LEU A 188 -24.91 3.34 -5.89
N LYS A 189 -25.34 2.71 -6.99
CA LYS A 189 -25.54 1.26 -7.07
C LYS A 189 -24.23 0.46 -7.02
N PRO A 190 -23.23 0.70 -7.89
CA PRO A 190 -21.94 0.00 -7.78
C PRO A 190 -21.23 0.36 -6.48
N MET A 191 -21.39 1.57 -5.95
CA MET A 191 -20.88 1.91 -4.61
C MET A 191 -21.49 1.02 -3.53
N GLN A 192 -22.82 0.83 -3.54
CA GLN A 192 -23.50 -0.08 -2.61
C GLN A 192 -22.99 -1.51 -2.72
N GLN A 193 -22.82 -2.02 -3.95
CA GLN A 193 -22.32 -3.38 -4.19
C GLN A 193 -20.89 -3.56 -3.66
N THR A 194 -20.05 -2.54 -3.84
CA THR A 194 -18.65 -2.54 -3.41
C THR A 194 -18.53 -2.60 -1.89
N VAL A 195 -19.38 -1.86 -1.16
CA VAL A 195 -19.37 -1.84 0.32
C VAL A 195 -20.24 -2.92 0.97
N ALA A 196 -21.04 -3.65 0.19
CA ALA A 196 -21.92 -4.69 0.70
C ALA A 196 -21.16 -5.86 1.36
N ALA A 197 -19.91 -6.10 0.92
CA ALA A 197 -19.02 -7.10 1.50
C ALA A 197 -18.38 -6.68 2.84
N GLY A 198 -18.77 -5.52 3.38
CA GLY A 198 -18.11 -4.81 4.47
C GLY A 198 -17.35 -3.59 3.93
N GLY A 199 -17.01 -2.64 4.79
CA GLY A 199 -16.27 -1.43 4.40
C GLY A 199 -17.10 -0.15 4.39
N GLN A 200 -16.43 0.94 4.04
CA GLN A 200 -16.98 2.29 3.96
C GLN A 200 -16.35 2.98 2.74
N ALA A 201 -17.18 3.65 1.96
CA ALA A 201 -16.78 4.46 0.81
C ALA A 201 -17.51 5.81 0.85
N THR A 202 -16.82 6.83 0.37
CA THR A 202 -17.32 8.19 0.20
C THR A 202 -17.06 8.61 -1.23
N ALA A 203 -18.10 9.02 -1.95
CA ALA A 203 -18.00 9.68 -3.25
C ALA A 203 -18.31 11.16 -3.08
N ARG A 204 -17.50 12.05 -3.65
CA ARG A 204 -17.70 13.51 -3.64
C ARG A 204 -17.55 14.07 -5.03
N LEU A 205 -18.61 14.69 -5.55
CA LEU A 205 -18.61 15.49 -6.76
C LEU A 205 -18.57 16.97 -6.38
N ALA A 206 -17.57 17.71 -6.85
CA ALA A 206 -17.46 19.15 -6.65
C ALA A 206 -16.76 19.76 -7.87
N ASP A 207 -17.33 20.83 -8.44
CA ASP A 207 -16.76 21.54 -9.59
C ASP A 207 -16.39 20.63 -10.78
N GLY A 208 -17.18 19.57 -10.98
CA GLY A 208 -16.97 18.57 -12.03
C GLY A 208 -15.96 17.48 -11.67
N ASP A 209 -15.14 17.67 -10.63
CA ASP A 209 -14.21 16.65 -10.13
C ASP A 209 -14.92 15.64 -9.22
N LEU A 210 -14.59 14.36 -9.38
CA LEU A 210 -15.08 13.27 -8.54
C LEU A 210 -13.95 12.67 -7.69
N ALA A 211 -14.14 12.60 -6.38
CA ALA A 211 -13.22 11.93 -5.47
C ALA A 211 -13.89 10.73 -4.78
N LEU A 212 -13.26 9.57 -4.87
CA LEU A 212 -13.62 8.36 -4.14
C LEU A 212 -12.62 8.12 -3.01
N SER A 213 -13.10 7.83 -1.81
CA SER A 213 -12.22 7.50 -0.67
C SER A 213 -12.90 6.54 0.29
N GLY A 214 -12.13 5.76 1.04
CA GLY A 214 -12.71 4.82 1.99
C GLY A 214 -11.84 3.61 2.29
N SER A 215 -12.38 2.70 3.09
CA SER A 215 -11.76 1.43 3.44
C SER A 215 -12.66 0.29 3.00
N LEU A 216 -12.17 -0.48 2.04
CA LEU A 216 -12.85 -1.62 1.44
C LEU A 216 -12.22 -2.94 1.93
N PRO A 217 -12.99 -4.04 1.92
CA PRO A 217 -12.48 -5.38 2.10
C PRO A 217 -11.50 -5.76 1.00
N GLN A 218 -10.56 -6.65 1.30
CA GLN A 218 -9.55 -7.12 0.34
C GLN A 218 -10.15 -7.69 -0.95
N ASN A 219 -11.31 -8.33 -0.88
CA ASN A 219 -11.95 -8.95 -2.05
C ASN A 219 -13.05 -8.08 -2.67
N ALA A 220 -13.08 -6.77 -2.39
CA ALA A 220 -14.07 -5.88 -2.96
C ALA A 220 -13.77 -5.63 -4.44
N ASP A 221 -14.74 -5.89 -5.32
CA ASP A 221 -14.63 -5.55 -6.73
C ASP A 221 -14.92 -4.06 -6.94
N THR A 222 -13.87 -3.29 -7.20
CA THR A 222 -13.92 -1.83 -7.42
C THR A 222 -14.12 -1.46 -8.88
N ALA A 223 -13.97 -2.39 -9.83
CA ALA A 223 -14.10 -2.09 -11.26
C ALA A 223 -15.42 -1.40 -11.64
N PRO A 224 -16.61 -1.89 -11.21
CA PRO A 224 -17.86 -1.23 -11.59
C PRO A 224 -18.01 0.16 -10.97
N LEU A 225 -17.44 0.37 -9.77
CA LEU A 225 -17.45 1.66 -9.09
C LEU A 225 -16.54 2.67 -9.82
N LEU A 226 -15.33 2.25 -10.19
CA LEU A 226 -14.38 3.08 -10.93
C LEU A 226 -14.89 3.38 -12.35
N GLN A 227 -15.53 2.41 -13.02
CA GLN A 227 -16.14 2.64 -14.34
C GLN A 227 -17.26 3.69 -14.27
N SER A 228 -18.14 3.61 -13.27
CA SER A 228 -19.17 4.64 -13.06
C SER A 228 -18.56 5.99 -12.70
N ALA A 229 -17.46 6.01 -11.93
CA ALA A 229 -16.75 7.22 -11.58
C ALA A 229 -16.13 7.91 -12.81
N SER A 230 -15.55 7.15 -13.74
CA SER A 230 -15.07 7.68 -15.02
C SER A 230 -16.19 8.30 -15.85
N GLY A 231 -17.39 7.71 -15.85
CA GLY A 231 -18.56 8.28 -16.52
C GLY A 231 -18.94 9.67 -16.00
N VAL A 232 -18.77 9.92 -14.69
CA VAL A 232 -18.97 11.26 -14.11
C VAL A 232 -17.96 12.25 -14.68
N ALA A 233 -16.68 11.88 -14.72
CA ALA A 233 -15.63 12.75 -15.28
C ALA A 233 -15.80 13.02 -16.77
N ASP A 234 -16.24 12.03 -17.56
CA ASP A 234 -16.53 12.22 -18.98
C ASP A 234 -17.70 13.20 -19.20
N ALA A 235 -18.72 13.17 -18.33
CA ALA A 235 -19.88 14.05 -18.41
C ALA A 235 -19.58 15.49 -17.96
N THR A 236 -18.67 15.67 -17.00
CA THR A 236 -18.31 16.99 -16.45
C THR A 236 -17.06 17.59 -17.08
N GLY A 237 -16.27 16.80 -17.80
CA GLY A 237 -14.92 17.17 -18.24
C GLY A 237 -13.90 17.28 -17.09
N GLY A 238 -14.25 16.80 -15.89
CA GLY A 238 -13.42 16.84 -14.69
C GLY A 238 -12.50 15.64 -14.53
N THR A 239 -11.95 15.47 -13.33
CA THR A 239 -11.01 14.39 -12.99
C THR A 239 -11.58 13.43 -11.95
N VAL A 240 -11.17 12.16 -12.01
CA VAL A 240 -11.47 11.16 -10.97
C VAL A 240 -10.25 10.93 -10.09
N ARG A 241 -10.41 11.09 -8.78
CA ARG A 241 -9.39 10.74 -7.78
C ARG A 241 -9.83 9.51 -7.00
N ASP A 242 -9.07 8.42 -7.10
CA ASP A 242 -9.29 7.20 -6.31
C ASP A 242 -8.33 7.16 -5.10
N ASN A 243 -8.92 7.17 -3.91
CA ASN A 243 -8.24 7.00 -2.63
C ASN A 243 -8.92 5.91 -1.78
N LEU A 244 -9.46 4.88 -2.44
CA LEU A 244 -9.99 3.69 -1.78
C LEU A 244 -8.83 2.81 -1.29
N THR A 245 -8.90 2.40 -0.03
CA THR A 245 -7.88 1.57 0.61
C THR A 245 -8.42 0.17 0.90
N GLY A 246 -7.54 -0.83 0.93
CA GLY A 246 -7.90 -2.15 1.46
C GLY A 246 -8.55 -3.13 0.49
N ALA A 247 -8.96 -2.73 -0.72
CA ALA A 247 -9.14 -3.66 -1.83
C ALA A 247 -7.76 -4.13 -2.30
N THR A 248 -7.54 -5.43 -2.52
CA THR A 248 -6.33 -5.87 -3.22
C THR A 248 -6.30 -5.17 -4.57
N ALA A 249 -5.12 -4.69 -4.96
CA ALA A 249 -4.83 -4.13 -6.28
C ALA A 249 -4.88 -5.22 -7.38
N GLU A 250 -5.98 -5.98 -7.40
CA GLU A 250 -6.39 -6.98 -8.38
C GLU A 250 -7.75 -6.59 -8.95
N SER A 251 -8.03 -5.29 -9.08
CA SER A 251 -9.09 -4.74 -9.94
C SER A 251 -8.79 -3.25 -10.23
N SER A 252 -7.58 -3.01 -10.74
CA SER A 252 -7.15 -1.70 -11.24
C SER A 252 -6.27 -1.90 -12.47
N ALA A 253 -6.90 -2.19 -13.61
CA ALA A 253 -6.34 -1.92 -14.94
C ALA A 253 -7.50 -1.78 -15.94
N ALA A 254 -8.38 -0.81 -15.70
CA ALA A 254 -9.23 -0.22 -16.71
C ALA A 254 -9.09 1.31 -16.65
N THR A 255 -7.87 1.79 -16.86
CA THR A 255 -7.62 3.15 -17.31
C THR A 255 -7.89 3.15 -18.81
N GLY A 256 -8.99 3.75 -19.22
CA GLY A 256 -9.16 4.18 -20.61
C GLY A 256 -8.21 5.34 -20.89
N ALA A 257 -6.98 5.03 -21.28
CA ALA A 257 -6.09 5.98 -21.96
C ALA A 257 -5.43 5.24 -23.12
N SER A 258 -6.23 4.98 -24.16
CA SER A 258 -5.87 4.18 -25.34
C SER A 258 -5.51 2.73 -24.98
N GLU A 259 -5.71 1.78 -25.89
CA GLU A 259 -4.97 0.52 -25.74
C GLU A 259 -3.48 0.88 -25.57
N PRO A 260 -2.73 0.29 -24.62
CA PRO A 260 -1.28 0.37 -24.74
C PRO A 260 -0.98 -0.35 -26.04
N SER A 261 -0.76 0.43 -27.10
CA SER A 261 -0.36 -0.15 -28.38
C SER A 261 0.82 -1.05 -28.08
N ALA A 262 0.99 -2.17 -28.79
CA ALA A 262 2.10 -3.08 -28.59
C ALA A 262 3.46 -2.34 -28.36
N ALA A 263 3.64 -1.17 -28.98
CA ALA A 263 4.79 -0.28 -28.81
C ALA A 263 5.00 0.28 -27.39
N THR A 264 3.95 0.59 -26.61
CA THR A 264 4.09 1.09 -25.24
C THR A 264 4.55 -0.01 -24.30
N VAL A 265 3.97 -1.21 -24.42
CA VAL A 265 4.38 -2.39 -23.65
C VAL A 265 5.80 -2.82 -24.04
N GLU A 266 6.11 -2.79 -25.33
CA GLU A 266 7.45 -3.09 -25.84
C GLU A 266 8.48 -2.08 -25.32
N GLN A 267 8.13 -0.79 -25.26
CA GLN A 267 9.01 0.26 -24.73
C GLN A 267 9.27 0.10 -23.23
N GLU A 268 8.26 -0.28 -22.43
CA GLU A 268 8.42 -0.58 -21.01
C GLU A 268 9.31 -1.81 -20.79
N LEU A 269 9.11 -2.88 -21.57
CA LEU A 269 9.93 -4.09 -21.50
C LEU A 269 11.37 -3.82 -21.98
N ALA A 270 11.55 -2.98 -23.01
CA ALA A 270 12.86 -2.59 -23.54
C ALA A 270 13.62 -1.63 -22.60
N ALA A 271 12.92 -0.91 -21.72
CA ALA A 271 13.53 -0.05 -20.70
C ALA A 271 14.11 -0.85 -19.52
N LEU A 272 13.79 -2.14 -19.41
CA LEU A 272 14.34 -2.99 -18.36
C LEU A 272 15.85 -3.21 -18.55
N PRO A 273 16.62 -3.35 -17.45
CA PRO A 273 18.02 -3.73 -17.54
C PRO A 273 18.20 -5.08 -18.22
N ASN A 274 19.39 -5.36 -18.77
CA ASN A 274 19.68 -6.67 -19.34
C ASN A 274 19.50 -7.80 -18.32
N ILE A 275 18.86 -8.88 -18.76
CA ILE A 275 18.74 -10.10 -17.97
C ILE A 275 20.10 -10.79 -17.92
N THR A 276 20.61 -11.01 -16.70
CA THR A 276 21.94 -11.61 -16.48
C THR A 276 21.85 -13.09 -16.10
N PHE A 277 22.84 -13.84 -16.58
CA PHE A 277 22.96 -15.29 -16.39
C PHE A 277 24.32 -15.64 -15.81
N ALA A 278 24.43 -16.79 -15.14
CA ALA A 278 25.72 -17.34 -14.76
C ALA A 278 26.53 -17.70 -16.03
N THR A 279 27.86 -17.56 -15.93
CA THR A 279 28.80 -17.72 -17.05
C THR A 279 28.57 -19.02 -17.82
N ASP A 280 28.46 -18.92 -19.15
CA ASP A 280 28.21 -20.04 -20.08
C ASP A 280 27.00 -20.92 -19.74
N THR A 281 26.04 -20.39 -18.99
CA THR A 281 24.79 -21.10 -18.66
C THR A 281 23.55 -20.29 -19.01
N ALA A 282 22.40 -20.97 -18.93
CA ALA A 282 21.06 -20.37 -18.95
C ALA A 282 20.48 -20.13 -17.53
N GLN A 283 21.29 -20.25 -16.48
CA GLN A 283 20.82 -20.04 -15.11
C GLN A 283 20.78 -18.54 -14.80
N LEU A 284 19.59 -18.03 -14.46
CA LEU A 284 19.39 -16.64 -14.05
C LEU A 284 20.14 -16.34 -12.75
N THR A 285 20.87 -15.22 -12.71
CA THR A 285 21.44 -14.68 -11.46
C THR A 285 20.35 -14.07 -10.58
N ALA A 286 20.68 -13.66 -9.35
CA ALA A 286 19.74 -12.93 -8.49
C ALA A 286 19.24 -11.62 -9.14
N ASP A 287 20.14 -10.89 -9.81
CA ASP A 287 19.80 -9.65 -10.53
C ASP A 287 18.94 -9.96 -11.76
N GLY A 288 19.28 -11.01 -12.50
CA GLY A 288 18.49 -11.50 -13.64
C GLY A 288 17.07 -11.88 -13.21
N GLN A 289 16.91 -12.56 -12.08
CA GLN A 289 15.59 -12.87 -11.50
C GLN A 289 14.81 -11.62 -11.09
N ALA A 290 15.48 -10.58 -10.59
CA ALA A 290 14.82 -9.32 -10.23
C ALA A 290 14.35 -8.54 -11.47
N VAL A 291 15.08 -8.63 -12.59
CA VAL A 291 14.63 -8.08 -13.88
C VAL A 291 13.44 -8.87 -14.42
N VAL A 292 13.50 -10.21 -14.40
CA VAL A 292 12.40 -11.07 -14.85
C VAL A 292 11.13 -10.83 -14.03
N ARG A 293 11.24 -10.58 -12.72
CA ARG A 293 10.10 -10.18 -11.88
C ARG A 293 9.46 -8.87 -12.36
N ARG A 294 10.26 -7.85 -12.65
CA ARG A 294 9.75 -6.59 -13.21
C ARG A 294 9.08 -6.79 -14.57
N ALA A 295 9.63 -7.64 -15.43
CA ALA A 295 8.98 -8.01 -16.69
C ALA A 295 7.64 -8.72 -16.45
N ALA A 296 7.55 -9.60 -15.44
CA ALA A 296 6.30 -10.25 -15.07
C ALA A 296 5.25 -9.24 -14.58
N ASP A 297 5.64 -8.21 -13.82
CA ASP A 297 4.74 -7.16 -13.35
C ASP A 297 4.15 -6.37 -14.53
N VAL A 298 4.98 -6.01 -15.52
CA VAL A 298 4.52 -5.37 -16.77
C VAL A 298 3.56 -6.28 -17.54
N LEU A 299 3.86 -7.57 -17.68
CA LEU A 299 3.01 -8.52 -18.41
C LEU A 299 1.69 -8.86 -17.70
N LYS A 300 1.66 -8.73 -16.36
CA LYS A 300 0.44 -8.84 -15.55
C LYS A 300 -0.43 -7.61 -15.69
N ALA A 301 0.17 -6.42 -15.69
CA ALA A 301 -0.54 -5.17 -15.95
C ALA A 301 -1.13 -5.11 -17.37
N ASN A 302 -0.55 -5.86 -18.32
CA ASN A 302 -0.96 -5.89 -19.73
C ASN A 302 -1.42 -7.29 -20.17
N PRO A 303 -2.61 -7.78 -19.75
CA PRO A 303 -3.04 -9.16 -19.97
C PRO A 303 -3.28 -9.54 -21.45
N GLN A 304 -3.48 -8.56 -22.33
CA GLN A 304 -3.65 -8.77 -23.78
C GLN A 304 -2.32 -8.89 -24.55
N ALA A 305 -1.20 -8.48 -23.94
CA ALA A 305 0.10 -8.51 -24.62
C ALA A 305 0.58 -9.95 -24.82
N VAL A 306 0.96 -10.26 -26.06
CA VAL A 306 1.67 -11.49 -26.45
C VAL A 306 3.12 -11.12 -26.72
N VAL A 307 4.06 -11.88 -26.15
CA VAL A 307 5.49 -11.56 -26.24
C VAL A 307 6.32 -12.69 -26.82
N ALA A 308 7.27 -12.33 -27.67
CA ALA A 308 8.37 -13.17 -28.11
C ALA A 308 9.63 -12.83 -27.33
N ILE A 309 10.23 -13.83 -26.70
CA ILE A 309 11.44 -13.72 -25.89
C ILE A 309 12.62 -14.16 -26.76
N ASN A 310 13.44 -13.20 -27.18
CA ASN A 310 14.52 -13.43 -28.13
C ASN A 310 15.87 -13.36 -27.41
N GLY A 311 16.61 -14.48 -27.41
CA GLY A 311 17.94 -14.56 -26.84
C GLY A 311 19.05 -14.27 -27.86
N TYR A 312 20.06 -13.50 -27.46
CA TYR A 312 21.25 -13.18 -28.26
C TYR A 312 22.55 -13.42 -27.47
N THR A 313 23.62 -13.78 -28.17
CA THR A 313 24.98 -13.92 -27.63
C THR A 313 25.94 -12.91 -28.26
N ASP A 314 27.18 -12.89 -27.78
CA ASP A 314 28.28 -12.25 -28.51
C ASP A 314 28.88 -13.22 -29.55
N ASP A 315 29.89 -12.76 -30.27
CA ASP A 315 30.62 -13.49 -31.34
C ASP A 315 31.76 -14.36 -30.82
N MET A 316 31.84 -14.58 -29.50
CA MET A 316 32.90 -15.39 -28.90
C MET A 316 32.43 -16.83 -28.80
N GLY A 317 33.20 -17.75 -29.39
CA GLY A 317 32.95 -19.19 -29.29
C GLY A 317 32.45 -19.82 -30.58
N ASP A 318 31.85 -21.00 -30.45
CA ASP A 318 31.27 -21.75 -31.56
C ASP A 318 29.84 -21.25 -31.84
N GLU A 319 29.52 -21.02 -33.12
CA GLU A 319 28.20 -20.50 -33.55
C GLU A 319 27.05 -21.43 -33.11
N GLY A 320 27.23 -22.76 -33.24
CA GLY A 320 26.24 -23.74 -32.85
C GLY A 320 25.99 -23.76 -31.34
N PHE A 321 27.07 -23.64 -30.56
CA PHE A 321 27.00 -23.48 -29.11
C PHE A 321 26.28 -22.19 -28.72
N ASN A 322 26.62 -21.06 -29.34
CA ASN A 322 26.01 -19.75 -29.10
C ASN A 322 24.52 -19.75 -29.44
N LEU A 323 24.13 -20.39 -30.53
CA LEU A 323 22.73 -20.57 -30.90
C LEU A 323 21.97 -21.38 -29.85
N GLN A 324 22.50 -22.53 -29.41
CA GLN A 324 21.84 -23.35 -28.40
C GLN A 324 21.74 -22.61 -27.05
N LEU A 325 22.82 -21.95 -26.61
CA LEU A 325 22.85 -21.18 -25.37
C LEU A 325 21.84 -20.03 -25.39
N SER A 326 21.69 -19.35 -26.52
CA SER A 326 20.68 -18.28 -26.67
C SER A 326 19.24 -18.82 -26.54
N LYS A 327 18.96 -20.01 -27.10
CA LYS A 327 17.65 -20.69 -26.99
C LYS A 327 17.36 -21.10 -25.56
N ASP A 328 18.35 -21.69 -24.88
CA ASP A 328 18.21 -22.14 -23.50
C ASP A 328 17.96 -20.94 -22.55
N ARG A 329 18.64 -19.81 -22.79
CA ARG A 329 18.43 -18.57 -22.02
C ARG A 329 17.03 -18.00 -22.22
N ALA A 330 16.55 -17.93 -23.46
CA ALA A 330 15.20 -17.47 -23.75
C ALA A 330 14.14 -18.40 -23.11
N ALA A 331 14.35 -19.71 -23.18
CA ALA A 331 13.49 -20.70 -22.53
C ALA A 331 13.49 -20.60 -21.00
N ALA A 332 14.65 -20.32 -20.39
CA ALA A 332 14.78 -20.11 -18.95
C ALA A 332 13.99 -18.87 -18.48
N VAL A 333 14.05 -17.76 -19.24
CA VAL A 333 13.25 -16.56 -18.97
C VAL A 333 11.77 -16.86 -19.10
N ARG A 334 11.35 -17.56 -20.17
CA ARG A 334 9.95 -17.98 -20.37
C ARG A 334 9.45 -18.85 -19.20
N SER A 335 10.25 -19.81 -18.77
CA SER A 335 9.90 -20.70 -17.64
C SER A 335 9.76 -19.92 -16.33
N ALA A 336 10.66 -18.97 -16.08
CA ALA A 336 10.59 -18.10 -14.91
C ALA A 336 9.32 -17.24 -14.93
N LEU A 337 8.98 -16.62 -16.06
CA LEU A 337 7.73 -15.85 -16.21
C LEU A 337 6.48 -16.72 -16.02
N ALA A 338 6.49 -17.94 -16.57
CA ALA A 338 5.39 -18.89 -16.38
C ALA A 338 5.20 -19.25 -14.90
N SER A 339 6.30 -19.46 -14.16
CA SER A 339 6.24 -19.73 -12.70
C SER A 339 5.68 -18.56 -11.89
N MET A 340 5.71 -17.35 -12.45
CA MET A 340 5.17 -16.13 -11.84
C MET A 340 3.72 -15.85 -12.25
N GLY A 341 3.10 -16.75 -13.03
CA GLY A 341 1.68 -16.69 -13.40
C GLY A 341 1.39 -16.12 -14.79
N ILE A 342 2.40 -15.90 -15.64
CA ILE A 342 2.16 -15.51 -17.05
C ILE A 342 1.75 -16.74 -17.85
N ALA A 343 0.64 -16.67 -18.58
CA ALA A 343 0.10 -17.78 -19.35
C ALA A 343 1.05 -18.18 -20.50
N ALA A 344 1.23 -19.49 -20.70
CA ALA A 344 2.26 -20.03 -21.60
C ALA A 344 1.98 -19.80 -23.10
N ASP A 345 0.71 -19.57 -23.44
CA ASP A 345 0.20 -19.19 -24.77
C ASP A 345 0.49 -17.74 -25.14
N ARG A 346 0.72 -16.88 -24.13
CA ARG A 346 1.12 -15.48 -24.32
C ARG A 346 2.61 -15.27 -24.55
N MET A 347 3.40 -16.35 -24.53
CA MET A 347 4.86 -16.27 -24.58
C MET A 347 5.45 -17.28 -25.55
N THR A 348 6.17 -16.79 -26.55
CA THR A 348 7.09 -17.59 -27.37
C THR A 348 8.53 -17.29 -26.96
N SER A 349 9.45 -18.21 -27.22
CA SER A 349 10.88 -18.02 -26.94
C SER A 349 11.71 -18.63 -28.04
N ASP A 350 12.67 -17.88 -28.57
CA ASP A 350 13.64 -18.38 -29.55
C ASP A 350 15.02 -17.75 -29.30
N GLY A 351 16.05 -18.38 -29.87
CA GLY A 351 17.43 -17.95 -29.75
C GLY A 351 18.04 -17.69 -31.12
N PHE A 352 18.71 -16.56 -31.27
CA PHE A 352 19.32 -16.10 -32.51
C PHE A 352 20.84 -16.27 -32.53
N GLY A 353 21.44 -16.72 -31.43
CA GLY A 353 22.89 -16.82 -31.27
C GLY A 353 23.56 -15.45 -31.44
N GLU A 354 24.65 -15.41 -32.19
CA GLU A 354 25.41 -14.20 -32.49
C GLU A 354 24.84 -13.38 -33.66
N ASN A 355 23.76 -13.85 -34.28
CA ASN A 355 23.09 -13.15 -35.37
C ASN A 355 22.38 -11.89 -34.84
N ASN A 356 22.36 -10.82 -35.65
CA ASN A 356 21.77 -9.51 -35.31
C ASN A 356 22.42 -8.84 -34.07
N PRO A 357 23.73 -8.54 -34.11
CA PRO A 357 24.37 -7.79 -33.04
C PRO A 357 23.81 -6.36 -32.96
N LYS A 358 23.45 -5.92 -31.75
CA LYS A 358 22.96 -4.56 -31.49
C LYS A 358 24.07 -3.52 -31.66
N VAL A 359 25.30 -3.91 -31.33
CA VAL A 359 26.50 -3.10 -31.49
C VAL A 359 27.64 -3.95 -32.07
N PRO A 360 28.62 -3.36 -32.80
CA PRO A 360 29.75 -4.12 -33.32
C PRO A 360 30.52 -4.83 -32.19
N ASN A 361 30.88 -6.10 -32.36
CA ASN A 361 31.62 -6.89 -31.37
C ASN A 361 33.12 -6.50 -31.21
N THR A 362 33.43 -5.22 -31.34
CA THR A 362 34.81 -4.68 -31.36
C THR A 362 35.40 -4.48 -29.96
N SER A 363 34.60 -4.55 -28.90
CA SER A 363 35.05 -4.34 -27.52
C SER A 363 34.32 -5.27 -26.53
N ALA A 364 34.92 -5.49 -25.35
CA ALA A 364 34.29 -6.26 -24.28
C ALA A 364 32.98 -5.62 -23.78
N ALA A 365 32.92 -4.28 -23.78
CA ALA A 365 31.70 -3.55 -23.42
C ALA A 365 30.59 -3.76 -24.45
N ASN A 366 30.92 -3.77 -25.75
CA ASN A 366 29.95 -4.01 -26.82
C ASN A 366 29.44 -5.45 -26.79
N ARG A 367 30.32 -6.43 -26.58
CA ARG A 367 29.93 -7.83 -26.39
C ARG A 367 28.96 -8.00 -25.22
N ALA A 368 29.17 -7.27 -24.13
CA ALA A 368 28.23 -7.30 -22.99
C ALA A 368 26.83 -6.76 -23.34
N GLN A 369 26.73 -5.82 -24.28
CA GLN A 369 25.43 -5.33 -24.77
C GLN A 369 24.75 -6.33 -25.72
N ASN A 370 25.53 -7.12 -26.47
CA ASN A 370 25.00 -8.14 -27.37
C ASN A 370 24.50 -9.39 -26.64
N ARG A 371 25.07 -9.72 -25.46
CA ARG A 371 24.53 -10.74 -24.55
C ARG A 371 23.26 -10.23 -23.86
N ARG A 372 22.14 -10.32 -24.58
CA ARG A 372 20.86 -9.74 -24.17
C ARG A 372 19.70 -10.70 -24.44
N VAL A 373 18.61 -10.45 -23.74
CA VAL A 373 17.30 -11.02 -24.02
C VAL A 373 16.38 -9.85 -24.29
N GLU A 374 15.69 -9.87 -25.43
CA GLU A 374 14.73 -8.86 -25.82
C GLU A 374 13.32 -9.44 -25.78
N PHE A 375 12.37 -8.60 -25.40
CA PHE A 375 10.94 -8.90 -25.50
C PHE A 375 10.40 -8.12 -26.69
N VAL A 376 9.76 -8.83 -27.62
CA VAL A 376 9.06 -8.23 -28.76
C VAL A 376 7.57 -8.47 -28.56
N VAL A 377 6.76 -7.43 -28.61
CA VAL A 377 5.30 -7.54 -28.47
C VAL A 377 4.69 -7.74 -29.85
N SER A 378 3.77 -8.71 -29.99
CA SER A 378 3.15 -9.09 -31.28
C SER A 378 1.68 -8.75 -31.37
#